data_AF-A0AB35M6S1-F1
#
_entry.id   AF-A0AB35M6S1-F1
#
_cell.length_a   1.000
_cell.length_b   1.000
_cell.length_c   1.000
_cell.angle_alpha   90.00
_cell.angle_beta   90.00
_cell.angle_gamma   90.00
#
_symmetry.space_group_name_H-M   'P 1'
#
loop_
_entity.id
_entity.type
_entity.pdbx_description
1 polymer ?
#
loop_
_entity_poly.entity_id
_entity_poly.type
_entity_poly.pdbx_seq_one_letter_code
_entity_poly.pdbx_strand_id
1 'polypeptide(L)'
;VTNWLINEAAQNPNEVGAASVEYLHLFGYTAYAWMWSRMATAAQAKLAEDEAFYSGKLATASFYFQRLMPRTLGLEASICAGSTSLYELAAEQF
;
A
#
# COMPACT_ATOMS: atom_id res chain seq x y z
N VAL A 1 -8.40 1.30 -6.39
CA VAL A 1 -7.39 1.09 -7.46
C VAL A 1 -7.50 -0.17 -8.33
N THR A 2 -7.65 -1.42 -7.83
CA THR A 2 -7.52 -2.64 -8.68
C THR A 2 -8.49 -2.71 -9.87
N ASN A 3 -9.79 -2.46 -9.64
CA ASN A 3 -10.78 -2.47 -10.72
C ASN A 3 -10.52 -1.37 -11.76
N TRP A 4 -10.02 -0.22 -11.31
CA TRP A 4 -9.63 0.87 -12.20
C TRP A 4 -8.49 0.40 -13.12
N LEU A 5 -7.43 -0.20 -12.56
CA LEU A 5 -6.30 -0.69 -13.33
C LEU A 5 -6.70 -1.78 -14.35
N ILE A 6 -7.61 -2.69 -13.97
CA ILE A 6 -8.14 -3.72 -14.90
C ILE A 6 -8.86 -3.06 -16.09
N ASN A 7 -9.67 -2.03 -15.85
CA ASN A 7 -10.41 -1.33 -16.90
C ASN A 7 -9.50 -0.54 -17.84
N GLU A 8 -8.50 0.15 -17.29
CA GLU A 8 -7.54 0.92 -18.10
C GLU A 8 -6.61 0.01 -18.89
N ALA A 9 -6.15 -1.09 -18.29
CA ALA A 9 -5.32 -2.10 -18.97
C ALA A 9 -6.02 -2.76 -20.16
N ALA A 10 -7.36 -2.86 -20.13
CA ALA A 10 -8.13 -3.38 -21.27
C ALA A 10 -8.09 -2.43 -22.49
N GLN A 11 -7.88 -1.13 -22.27
CA GLN A 11 -7.79 -0.12 -23.31
C GLN A 11 -6.34 0.13 -23.73
N ASN A 12 -5.41 0.14 -22.76
CA ASN A 12 -4.00 0.40 -22.97
C ASN A 12 -3.13 -0.59 -22.17
N PRO A 13 -2.45 -1.56 -22.83
CA PRO A 13 -1.61 -2.54 -22.16
C PRO A 13 -0.45 -1.94 -21.35
N ASN A 14 0.01 -0.72 -21.67
CA ASN A 14 1.10 -0.05 -20.95
C ASN A 14 0.73 0.29 -19.50
N GLU A 15 -0.57 0.39 -19.17
CA GLU A 15 -1.04 0.74 -17.83
C GLU A 15 -0.60 -0.29 -16.78
N VAL A 16 -0.53 -1.57 -17.16
CA VAL A 16 -0.08 -2.64 -16.25
C VAL A 16 1.39 -2.44 -15.87
N GLY A 17 2.24 -2.11 -16.85
CA GLY A 17 3.66 -1.85 -16.62
C GLY A 17 3.86 -0.59 -15.79
N ALA A 18 3.17 0.48 -16.16
CA ALA A 18 3.23 1.78 -15.49
C ALA A 18 2.83 1.73 -14.02
N ALA A 19 1.85 0.90 -13.65
CA ALA A 19 1.36 0.78 -12.28
C ALA A 19 2.08 -0.28 -11.43
N SER A 20 2.97 -1.09 -12.01
CA SER A 20 3.43 -2.34 -11.41
C SER A 20 4.11 -2.17 -10.04
N VAL A 21 5.00 -1.20 -9.90
CA VAL A 21 5.80 -0.97 -8.68
C VAL A 21 4.94 -0.35 -7.58
N GLU A 22 4.13 0.65 -7.91
CA GLU A 22 3.24 1.35 -7.02
C GLU A 22 2.17 0.40 -6.50
N TYR A 23 1.61 -0.45 -7.38
CA TYR A 23 0.63 -1.46 -7.01
C TYR A 23 1.23 -2.51 -6.06
N LEU A 24 2.45 -2.96 -6.32
CA LEU A 24 3.16 -3.90 -5.43
C LEU A 24 3.35 -3.30 -4.03
N HIS A 25 3.77 -2.02 -3.94
CA HIS A 25 3.89 -1.34 -2.66
C HIS A 25 2.54 -1.21 -1.96
N LEU A 26 1.50 -0.76 -2.67
CA LEU A 26 0.15 -0.58 -2.10
C LEU A 26 -0.39 -1.91 -1.56
N PHE A 27 -0.22 -2.99 -2.31
CA PHE A 27 -0.59 -4.33 -1.88
C PHE A 27 0.22 -4.76 -0.64
N GLY A 28 1.53 -4.49 -0.62
CA GLY A 28 2.38 -4.73 0.54
C GLY A 28 1.87 -4.01 1.81
N TYR A 29 1.53 -2.73 1.70
CA TYR A 29 0.93 -2.00 2.83
C TYR A 29 -0.40 -2.62 3.28
N THR A 30 -1.25 -3.02 2.34
CA THR A 30 -2.53 -3.67 2.66
C THR A 30 -2.34 -5.01 3.38
N ALA A 31 -1.39 -5.84 2.93
CA ALA A 31 -1.06 -7.12 3.56
C ALA A 31 -0.51 -6.93 4.98
N TYR A 32 0.36 -5.94 5.19
CA TYR A 32 0.88 -5.61 6.52
C TYR A 32 -0.21 -5.03 7.44
N ALA A 33 -1.13 -4.21 6.93
CA ALA A 33 -2.29 -3.73 7.70
C ALA A 33 -3.12 -4.91 8.22
N TRP A 34 -3.37 -5.93 7.38
CA TRP A 34 -4.06 -7.15 7.79
C TRP A 34 -3.30 -7.90 8.89
N MET A 35 -1.98 -8.07 8.74
CA MET A 35 -1.14 -8.69 9.78
C MET A 35 -1.16 -7.91 11.10
N TRP A 36 -1.02 -6.59 11.06
CA TRP A 36 -1.07 -5.74 12.24
C TRP A 36 -2.42 -5.77 12.93
N SER A 37 -3.52 -5.82 12.18
CA SER A 37 -4.86 -5.98 12.75
C SER A 37 -5.00 -7.30 13.52
N ARG A 38 -4.46 -8.40 12.98
CA ARG A 38 -4.46 -9.71 13.67
C ARG A 38 -3.59 -9.70 14.92
N MET A 39 -2.37 -9.15 14.82
CA MET A 39 -1.46 -9.04 15.96
C MET A 39 -2.02 -8.13 17.06
N ALA A 40 -2.64 -7.00 16.70
CA ALA A 40 -3.27 -6.09 17.66
C ALA A 40 -4.44 -6.78 18.39
N THR A 41 -5.28 -7.53 17.67
CA THR A 41 -6.37 -8.30 18.27
C THR A 41 -5.84 -9.31 19.28
N ALA A 42 -4.80 -10.07 18.91
CA ALA A 42 -4.18 -11.04 19.81
C ALA A 42 -3.49 -10.37 21.01
N ALA A 43 -2.82 -9.24 20.80
CA ALA A 43 -2.16 -8.48 21.86
C ALA A 43 -3.17 -7.92 22.87
N GLN A 44 -4.31 -7.41 22.39
CA GLN A 44 -5.36 -6.92 23.26
C GLN A 44 -5.94 -8.02 24.15
N ALA A 45 -6.14 -9.22 23.60
CA ALA A 45 -6.67 -10.37 24.34
C ALA A 45 -5.70 -10.88 25.42
N LYS A 46 -4.39 -10.73 25.20
CA LYS A 46 -3.34 -11.25 26.10
C LYS A 46 -2.66 -10.17 26.94
N LEU A 47 -3.17 -8.95 26.93
CA LEU A 47 -2.51 -7.79 27.55
C LEU A 47 -2.13 -8.02 29.02
N ALA A 48 -2.96 -8.72 29.79
CA ALA A 48 -2.70 -9.03 31.20
C ALA A 48 -1.61 -10.11 31.42
N GLU A 49 -1.26 -10.90 30.41
CA GLU A 49 -0.23 -11.93 30.51
C GLU A 49 1.19 -11.33 30.47
N ASP A 50 1.40 -10.28 29.67
CA ASP A 50 2.66 -9.53 29.56
C ASP A 50 2.37 -8.10 29.06
N GLU A 51 2.09 -7.20 29.99
CA GLU A 51 1.64 -5.85 29.67
C GLU A 51 2.69 -5.06 28.87
N ALA A 52 3.98 -5.24 29.17
CA ALA A 52 5.06 -4.53 28.51
C ALA A 52 5.17 -4.94 27.03
N PHE A 53 5.15 -6.25 26.75
CA PHE A 53 5.24 -6.74 25.38
C PHE A 53 3.99 -6.39 24.54
N TYR A 54 2.80 -6.63 25.09
CA TYR A 54 1.56 -6.45 24.32
C TYR A 54 1.18 -4.98 24.14
N SER A 55 1.45 -4.10 25.11
CA SER A 55 1.32 -2.64 24.90
C SER A 55 2.27 -2.15 23.81
N GLY A 56 3.50 -2.66 23.74
CA GLY A 56 4.45 -2.38 22.65
C GLY A 56 3.92 -2.80 21.28
N LYS A 57 3.27 -3.97 21.17
CA LYS A 57 2.62 -4.42 19.93
C LYS A 57 1.48 -3.51 19.50
N LEU A 58 0.62 -3.10 20.43
CA LEU A 58 -0.49 -2.18 20.17
C LEU A 58 0.01 -0.81 19.72
N ALA A 59 1.04 -0.27 20.39
CA ALA A 59 1.67 0.99 20.01
C ALA A 59 2.29 0.92 18.60
N THR A 60 2.95 -0.20 18.26
CA THR A 60 3.55 -0.40 16.93
C THR A 60 2.47 -0.49 15.85
N ALA A 61 1.36 -1.19 16.11
CA ALA A 61 0.23 -1.24 15.19
C ALA A 61 -0.35 0.17 14.96
N SER A 62 -0.54 0.95 16.02
CA SER A 62 -1.02 2.34 15.93
C SER A 62 -0.09 3.21 15.07
N PHE A 63 1.23 3.12 15.30
CA PHE A 63 2.22 3.80 14.45
C PHE A 63 2.09 3.40 12.98
N TYR A 64 1.96 2.10 12.70
CA TYR A 64 1.81 1.61 11.33
C TYR A 64 0.60 2.24 10.63
N PHE A 65 -0.57 2.19 11.26
CA PHE A 65 -1.81 2.74 10.69
C PHE A 65 -1.79 4.27 10.57
N GLN A 66 -1.12 4.98 11.49
CA GLN A 66 -1.09 6.44 11.48
C GLN A 66 0.02 7.03 10.60
N ARG A 67 1.15 6.34 10.44
CA ARG A 67 2.35 6.90 9.79
C ARG A 67 2.74 6.22 8.49
N LEU A 68 2.44 4.93 8.34
CA LEU A 68 2.84 4.16 7.17
C LEU A 68 1.67 3.93 6.22
N MET A 69 0.52 3.52 6.73
CA MET A 69 -0.66 3.23 5.91
C MET A 69 -1.10 4.40 5.02
N PRO A 70 -1.08 5.68 5.44
CA PRO A 70 -1.50 6.79 4.59
C PRO A 70 -0.70 6.94 3.28
N ARG A 71 0.51 6.35 3.20
CA ARG A 71 1.30 6.35 1.95
C ARG A 71 0.59 5.65 0.80
N THR A 72 -0.33 4.73 1.10
CA THR A 72 -1.19 4.09 0.09
C THR A 72 -2.03 5.06 -0.71
N LEU A 73 -2.41 6.21 -0.13
CA LEU A 73 -3.17 7.24 -0.83
C LEU A 73 -2.35 7.87 -1.97
N GLY A 74 -1.06 8.14 -1.72
CA GLY A 74 -0.14 8.63 -2.75
C GLY A 74 0.10 7.59 -3.83
N LEU A 75 0.28 6.32 -3.44
CA LEU A 75 0.44 5.22 -4.39
C LEU A 75 -0.79 5.01 -5.26
N GLU A 76 -2.00 5.10 -4.69
CA GLU A 76 -3.25 5.04 -5.46
C GLU A 76 -3.33 6.20 -6.45
N ALA A 77 -3.00 7.42 -6.04
CA ALA A 77 -2.97 8.57 -6.93
C ALA A 77 -1.96 8.39 -8.07
N SER A 78 -0.75 7.88 -7.79
CA SER A 78 0.26 7.57 -8.81
C SER A 78 -0.21 6.51 -9.79
N ILE A 79 -0.88 5.44 -9.33
CA ILE A 79 -1.44 4.41 -10.21
C ILE A 79 -2.53 5.04 -11.10
N CYS A 80 -3.42 5.83 -10.52
CA CYS A 80 -4.52 6.48 -11.24
C CYS A 80 -4.08 7.59 -12.20
N ALA A 81 -2.81 8.04 -12.15
CA ALA A 81 -2.25 9.00 -13.10
C ALA A 81 -1.98 8.35 -14.47
N GLY A 82 -1.97 7.02 -14.54
CA GLY A 82 -1.83 6.25 -15.77
C GLY A 82 -0.43 6.32 -16.38
N SER A 83 -0.31 5.78 -17.60
CA SER A 83 0.99 5.60 -18.24
C SER A 83 1.51 6.82 -19.02
N THR A 84 0.66 7.80 -19.33
CA THR A 84 0.97 8.89 -20.28
C THR A 84 2.30 9.58 -19.99
N SER A 85 2.55 10.00 -18.74
CA SER A 85 3.76 10.74 -18.37
C SER A 85 5.06 9.94 -18.55
N LEU A 86 5.00 8.61 -18.60
CA LEU A 86 6.16 7.75 -18.85
C LEU A 86 6.58 7.74 -20.34
N TYR A 87 5.70 8.18 -21.23
CA TYR A 87 5.90 8.17 -22.69
C TYR A 87 5.90 9.57 -23.31
N GLU A 88 5.82 10.64 -22.51
CA GLU A 88 5.88 12.03 -22.99
C GLU A 88 7.27 12.44 -23.45
N LEU A 89 8.32 11.85 -22.88
CA LEU A 89 9.71 12.13 -23.23
C LEU A 89 10.13 11.30 -24.45
N ALA A 90 10.62 11.99 -25.48
CA ALA A 90 11.31 11.34 -26.61
C ALA A 90 12.69 10.82 -26.17
N ALA A 91 13.19 9.80 -26.85
CA ALA A 91 14.45 9.15 -26.49
C ALA A 91 15.64 10.11 -26.45
N GLU A 92 15.64 11.14 -27.31
CA GLU A 92 16.68 12.17 -27.39
C GLU A 92 16.67 13.17 -26.22
N GLN A 93 15.65 13.12 -25.36
CA GLN A 93 15.48 14.02 -24.22
C GLN A 93 15.92 13.41 -22.88
N PHE A 94 16.39 12.15 -22.88
CA PHE A 94 16.96 11.44 -21.71
C PHE A 94 18.48 11.60 -21.66
#